data_AF-A0A4W4GG60-F1
#
_entry.id   AF-A0A4W4GG60-F1
#
_cell.length_a   1.000
_cell.length_b   1.000
_cell.length_c   1.000
_cell.angle_alpha   90.00
_cell.angle_beta   90.00
_cell.angle_gamma   90.00
#
_symmetry.space_group_name_H-M   'P 1'
#
loop_
_entity.id
_entity.type
_entity.pdbx_description
1 polymer ?
#
loop_
_entity_poly.entity_id
_entity_poly.type
_entity_poly.pdbx_seq_one_letter_code
_entity_poly.pdbx_strand_id
1 'polypeptide(L)'
;MNGLSVSELCCLFCCPPCPSRIAAKLAFLPPEPTYALLPDLESATVPTGSTTGSSLPEGRWKLHLMERAEFQYSQRELDVTEVFLTRTSRGNRVGCMYIRCSPTASFYIGLGTRINCNIFSYDYSGYGVSSGKPSEKNLYADIDAAWHALRTRALARCPQWTWHRGMRWPSLTPRRPTASTPSPSEW
;
A
#
# COMPACT_ATOMS: atom_id res chain seq x y z
N MET A 1 -14.45 -25.19 -4.89
CA MET A 1 -14.93 -25.03 -3.49
C MET A 1 -13.80 -25.38 -2.54
N ASN A 2 -13.07 -24.33 -2.15
CA ASN A 2 -12.32 -24.04 -0.91
C ASN A 2 -11.30 -25.06 -0.35
N GLY A 3 -10.03 -24.66 -0.41
CA GLY A 3 -8.88 -25.28 0.29
C GLY A 3 -8.80 -24.93 1.77
N LEU A 4 -9.89 -25.09 2.53
CA LEU A 4 -9.87 -24.96 3.99
C LEU A 4 -9.44 -26.29 4.61
N SER A 5 -8.41 -26.25 5.45
CA SER A 5 -7.96 -27.42 6.20
C SER A 5 -8.98 -27.83 7.27
N VAL A 6 -8.95 -29.12 7.64
CA VAL A 6 -9.79 -29.65 8.73
C VAL A 6 -9.57 -28.86 10.04
N SER A 7 -8.34 -28.41 10.28
CA SER A 7 -8.01 -27.56 11.43
C SER A 7 -8.74 -26.20 11.40
N GLU A 8 -8.85 -25.57 10.24
CA GLU A 8 -9.55 -24.29 10.09
C GLU A 8 -11.06 -24.45 10.27
N LEU A 9 -11.62 -25.54 9.76
CA LEU A 9 -13.02 -25.92 9.99
C LEU A 9 -13.31 -26.15 11.48
N CYS A 10 -12.46 -26.91 12.17
CA CYS A 10 -12.60 -27.12 13.62
C CYS A 10 -12.45 -25.81 14.41
N CYS A 11 -11.51 -24.93 14.04
CA CYS A 11 -11.40 -23.61 14.66
C CYS A 11 -12.59 -22.69 14.39
N LEU A 12 -13.30 -22.89 13.28
CA LEU A 12 -14.48 -22.12 12.92
C LEU A 12 -15.72 -22.59 13.72
N PHE A 13 -15.91 -23.91 13.87
CA PHE A 13 -17.14 -24.47 14.43
C PHE A 13 -17.03 -25.00 15.88
N CYS A 14 -15.84 -25.30 16.40
CA CYS A 14 -15.65 -26.01 17.68
C CYS A 14 -15.11 -25.15 18.84
N CYS A 15 -14.88 -23.84 18.65
CA CYS A 15 -14.54 -22.90 19.73
C CYS A 15 -15.65 -21.84 19.82
N PRO A 16 -16.23 -21.61 21.00
CA PRO A 16 -17.66 -21.43 21.23
C PRO A 16 -18.34 -20.62 20.11
N PRO A 17 -19.40 -21.16 19.48
CA PRO A 17 -20.01 -20.61 18.29
C PRO A 17 -20.80 -19.35 18.63
N CYS A 18 -20.09 -18.23 18.73
CA CYS A 18 -20.72 -16.93 18.67
C CYS A 18 -20.77 -16.54 17.19
N PRO A 19 -21.95 -16.34 16.58
CA PRO A 19 -22.08 -16.01 15.16
C PRO A 19 -21.15 -14.87 14.70
N SER A 20 -20.92 -13.88 15.57
CA SER A 20 -19.98 -12.77 15.34
C SER A 20 -18.52 -13.21 15.21
N ARG A 21 -18.05 -14.20 15.99
CA ARG A 21 -16.67 -14.73 15.92
C ARG A 21 -16.45 -15.58 14.68
N ILE A 22 -17.50 -16.28 14.22
CA ILE A 22 -17.47 -17.06 12.98
C ILE A 22 -17.44 -16.12 11.77
N ALA A 23 -18.34 -15.13 11.73
CA ALA A 23 -18.39 -14.13 10.67
C ALA A 23 -17.07 -13.35 10.58
N ALA A 24 -16.47 -12.96 11.70
CA ALA A 24 -15.16 -12.33 11.72
C ALA A 24 -14.07 -13.23 11.14
N LYS A 25 -14.01 -14.51 11.55
CA LYS A 25 -13.03 -15.47 11.00
C LYS A 25 -13.21 -15.73 9.51
N LEU A 26 -14.46 -15.81 9.02
CA LEU A 26 -14.76 -15.93 7.60
C LEU A 26 -14.38 -14.67 6.81
N ALA A 27 -14.58 -13.48 7.39
CA ALA A 27 -14.15 -12.22 6.77
C ALA A 27 -12.61 -12.13 6.63
N PHE A 28 -11.87 -12.89 7.46
CA PHE A 28 -10.42 -13.00 7.42
C PHE A 28 -9.88 -14.15 6.54
N LEU A 29 -10.73 -14.84 5.76
CA LEU A 29 -10.26 -15.84 4.79
C LEU A 29 -9.95 -15.15 3.46
N PRO A 30 -8.66 -15.04 3.08
CA PRO A 30 -8.29 -14.40 1.83
C PRO A 30 -8.81 -15.22 0.64
N PRO A 31 -9.43 -14.58 -0.37
CA PRO A 31 -9.67 -15.25 -1.64
C PRO A 31 -8.34 -15.59 -2.30
N GLU A 32 -8.35 -16.49 -3.27
CA GLU A 32 -7.14 -16.76 -4.01
C GLU A 32 -6.66 -15.49 -4.75
N PRO A 33 -5.35 -15.19 -4.76
CA PRO A 33 -4.82 -13.97 -5.39
C PRO A 33 -5.08 -13.91 -6.90
N THR A 34 -5.70 -12.85 -7.39
CA THR A 34 -5.97 -12.66 -8.83
C THR A 34 -4.81 -12.01 -9.59
N TYR A 35 -3.72 -11.67 -8.91
CA TYR A 35 -2.57 -10.99 -9.49
C TYR A 35 -1.26 -11.42 -8.82
N ALA A 36 -0.14 -11.12 -9.46
CA ALA A 36 1.20 -11.30 -8.94
C ALA A 36 2.04 -10.05 -9.20
N LEU A 37 3.08 -9.86 -8.36
CA LEU A 37 4.12 -8.86 -8.60
C LEU A 37 5.37 -9.55 -9.11
N LEU A 38 5.79 -9.20 -10.32
CA LEU A 38 6.99 -9.74 -10.95
C LEU A 38 8.10 -8.69 -10.95
N PRO A 39 9.36 -9.06 -10.68
CA PRO A 39 10.48 -8.15 -10.85
C PRO A 39 10.58 -7.68 -12.30
N ASP A 40 10.71 -6.38 -12.51
CA ASP A 40 10.94 -5.80 -13.83
C ASP A 40 12.44 -5.85 -14.17
N LEU A 41 12.85 -6.94 -14.81
CA LEU A 41 14.25 -7.20 -15.16
C LEU A 41 14.76 -6.33 -16.32
N GLU A 42 13.86 -5.71 -17.10
CA GLU A 42 14.21 -4.90 -18.28
C GLU A 42 14.67 -3.49 -17.92
N SER A 43 14.30 -2.97 -16.75
CA SER A 43 14.69 -1.63 -16.30
C SER A 43 16.05 -1.58 -15.58
N ALA A 44 16.71 -2.73 -15.39
CA ALA A 44 18.03 -2.85 -14.77
C ALA A 44 19.21 -2.60 -15.75
N THR A 45 18.96 -2.45 -17.05
CA THR A 45 20.00 -2.39 -18.11
C THR A 45 20.31 -0.99 -18.66
N VAL A 46 19.85 0.10 -18.04
CA VAL A 46 20.23 1.47 -18.46
C VAL A 46 21.14 2.14 -17.41
N PRO A 47 22.47 2.09 -17.56
CA PRO A 47 23.38 2.94 -16.79
C PRO A 47 23.51 4.28 -17.49
N THR A 48 22.57 5.20 -17.27
CA THR A 48 22.77 6.61 -17.67
C THR A 48 22.81 7.45 -16.42
N GLY A 49 24.03 7.88 -16.07
CA GLY A 49 24.31 8.64 -14.86
C GLY A 49 23.53 9.96 -14.80
N SER A 50 22.90 10.21 -13.65
CA SER A 50 22.85 11.55 -13.06
C SER A 50 22.53 11.45 -11.56
N THR A 51 23.30 12.22 -10.82
CA THR A 51 23.42 12.29 -9.37
C THR A 51 22.21 12.98 -8.74
N THR A 52 21.57 12.35 -7.74
CA THR A 52 21.17 12.96 -6.45
C THR A 52 20.47 11.92 -5.57
N GLY A 53 20.88 11.86 -4.30
CA GLY A 53 20.52 10.78 -3.39
C GLY A 53 19.03 10.66 -3.10
N SER A 54 18.47 9.50 -3.38
CA SER A 54 17.36 8.92 -2.63
C SER A 54 17.47 7.39 -2.72
N SER A 55 17.50 6.73 -1.56
CA SER A 55 17.22 5.31 -1.28
C SER A 55 17.25 4.31 -2.46
N LEU A 56 18.08 3.26 -2.32
CA LEU A 56 18.21 2.04 -3.13
C LEU A 56 17.13 1.83 -4.22
N PRO A 57 17.51 1.43 -5.45
CA PRO A 57 16.55 0.89 -6.40
C PRO A 57 16.12 -0.50 -5.90
N GLU A 58 15.22 -0.56 -4.92
CA GLU A 58 14.37 -1.73 -4.76
C GLU A 58 13.73 -1.94 -6.13
N GLY A 59 14.04 -3.08 -6.76
CA GLY A 59 13.73 -3.35 -8.16
C GLY A 59 12.30 -2.95 -8.50
N ARG A 60 12.13 -2.33 -9.67
CA ARG A 60 10.81 -1.97 -10.18
C ARG A 60 9.97 -3.26 -10.27
N TRP A 61 8.73 -3.21 -9.82
CA TRP A 61 7.81 -4.34 -9.89
C TRP A 61 6.77 -4.07 -10.99
N LYS A 62 6.41 -5.12 -11.73
CA LYS A 62 5.33 -5.11 -12.72
C LYS A 62 4.12 -5.87 -12.17
N LEU A 63 2.94 -5.29 -12.36
CA LEU A 63 1.67 -5.93 -12.01
C LEU A 63 1.32 -6.94 -13.10
N HIS A 64 1.24 -8.22 -12.75
CA HIS A 64 0.79 -9.28 -13.64
C HIS A 64 -0.58 -9.80 -13.18
N LEU A 65 -1.59 -9.60 -14.02
CA LEU A 65 -2.92 -10.10 -13.75
C LEU A 65 -3.04 -11.57 -14.20
N MET A 66 -3.68 -12.39 -13.38
CA MET A 66 -3.96 -13.78 -13.75
C MET A 66 -5.20 -13.84 -14.64
N GLU A 67 -5.41 -14.96 -15.34
CA GLU A 67 -6.56 -15.15 -16.26
C GLU A 67 -7.93 -14.91 -15.58
N ARG A 68 -8.05 -15.30 -14.31
CA ARG A 68 -9.23 -15.09 -13.48
C ARG A 68 -9.44 -13.65 -13.00
N ALA A 69 -8.50 -12.75 -13.27
CA ALA A 69 -8.68 -11.34 -12.97
C ALA A 69 -9.71 -10.77 -13.95
N GLU A 70 -10.92 -10.51 -13.47
CA GLU A 70 -11.93 -9.76 -14.21
C GLU A 70 -11.51 -8.29 -14.28
N PHE A 71 -10.53 -8.00 -15.13
CA PHE A 71 -9.94 -6.68 -15.28
C PHE A 71 -10.50 -6.00 -16.51
N GLN A 72 -11.13 -4.85 -16.30
CA GLN A 72 -11.94 -4.18 -17.31
C GLN A 72 -11.16 -3.12 -18.11
N TYR A 73 -9.82 -3.10 -18.03
CA TYR A 73 -9.00 -1.99 -18.53
C TYR A 73 -7.94 -2.40 -19.54
N SER A 74 -7.45 -1.38 -20.24
CA SER A 74 -6.38 -1.52 -21.23
C SER A 74 -5.01 -1.79 -20.58
N GLN A 75 -4.10 -2.39 -21.36
CA GLN A 75 -2.70 -2.56 -20.94
C GLN A 75 -2.03 -1.23 -20.57
N ARG A 76 -2.39 -0.14 -21.25
CA ARG A 76 -1.88 1.21 -20.96
C ARG A 76 -2.23 1.68 -19.54
N GLU A 77 -3.39 1.30 -19.02
CA GLU A 77 -3.81 1.63 -17.65
C GLU A 77 -3.06 0.78 -16.60
N LEU A 78 -2.68 -0.45 -16.95
CA LEU A 78 -1.80 -1.28 -16.12
C LEU A 78 -0.39 -0.70 -16.05
N ASP A 79 0.15 -0.24 -17.18
CA ASP A 79 1.53 0.25 -17.27
C ASP A 79 1.79 1.51 -16.42
N VAL A 80 0.73 2.29 -16.13
CA VAL A 80 0.79 3.47 -15.26
C VAL A 80 0.50 3.17 -13.79
N THR A 81 0.13 1.93 -13.45
CA THR A 81 -0.07 1.49 -12.07
C THR A 81 1.29 1.16 -11.46
N GLU A 82 1.70 1.95 -10.47
CA GLU A 82 2.94 1.71 -9.74
C GLU A 82 2.68 0.69 -8.64
N VAL A 83 3.45 -0.39 -8.60
CA VAL A 83 3.33 -1.43 -7.59
C VAL A 83 4.66 -1.65 -6.88
N PHE A 84 4.61 -1.94 -5.59
CA PHE A 84 5.80 -2.24 -4.79
C PHE A 84 5.42 -3.00 -3.52
N LEU A 85 6.44 -3.57 -2.86
CA LEU A 85 6.31 -4.17 -1.54
C LEU A 85 6.86 -3.21 -0.49
N THR A 86 6.22 -3.13 0.67
CA THR A 86 6.76 -2.46 1.86
C THR A 86 6.84 -3.44 3.03
N ARG A 87 7.74 -3.20 3.97
CA ARG A 87 7.96 -4.06 5.14
C ARG A 87 7.28 -3.47 6.36
N THR A 88 6.51 -4.29 7.07
CA THR A 88 5.83 -3.90 8.30
C THR A 88 6.75 -4.01 9.51
N SER A 89 6.38 -3.33 10.61
CA SER A 89 7.09 -3.43 11.91
C SER A 89 7.14 -4.86 12.47
N ARG A 90 6.22 -5.73 12.02
CA ARG A 90 6.16 -7.15 12.37
C ARG A 90 6.91 -8.06 11.40
N GLY A 91 7.59 -7.48 10.42
CA GLY A 91 8.44 -8.20 9.46
C GLY A 91 7.71 -8.77 8.24
N ASN A 92 6.40 -8.57 8.11
CA ASN A 92 5.66 -8.97 6.91
C ASN A 92 6.00 -8.05 5.74
N ARG A 93 5.88 -8.56 4.52
CA ARG A 93 5.87 -7.77 3.29
C ARG A 93 4.42 -7.57 2.87
N VAL A 94 4.02 -6.34 2.63
CA VAL A 94 2.69 -6.00 2.12
C VAL A 94 2.78 -5.38 0.74
N GLY A 95 1.89 -5.83 -0.15
CA GLY A 95 1.73 -5.27 -1.49
C GLY A 95 1.05 -3.91 -1.44
N CYS A 96 1.60 -2.95 -2.17
CA CYS A 96 1.02 -1.63 -2.35
C CYS A 96 0.86 -1.34 -3.85
N MET A 97 -0.23 -0.66 -4.19
CA MET A 97 -0.49 -0.15 -5.53
C MET A 97 -0.80 1.33 -5.44
N TYR A 98 -0.21 2.10 -6.36
CA TYR A 98 -0.43 3.52 -6.51
C TYR A 98 -0.89 3.81 -7.94
N ILE A 99 -2.08 4.38 -8.05
CA ILE A 99 -2.71 4.72 -9.32
C ILE A 99 -2.85 6.23 -9.36
N ARG A 100 -2.05 6.86 -10.23
CA ARG A 100 -2.19 8.29 -10.52
C ARG A 100 -3.44 8.49 -11.35
N CYS A 101 -4.32 9.36 -10.87
CA CYS A 101 -5.51 9.68 -11.65
C CYS A 101 -5.14 10.61 -12.79
N SER A 102 -5.41 10.13 -13.99
CA SER A 102 -5.23 10.84 -15.25
C SER A 102 -6.61 10.98 -15.89
N PRO A 103 -6.90 12.08 -16.61
CA PRO A 103 -8.15 12.26 -17.35
C PRO A 103 -8.51 11.13 -18.33
N THR A 104 -7.57 10.22 -18.62
CA THR A 104 -7.65 9.17 -19.64
C THR A 104 -7.91 7.76 -19.10
N ALA A 105 -8.30 7.56 -17.84
CA ALA A 105 -8.42 6.20 -17.30
C ALA A 105 -9.75 5.94 -16.55
N SER A 106 -10.17 4.68 -16.40
CA SER A 106 -11.62 4.39 -16.43
C SER A 106 -12.39 3.84 -15.20
N PHE A 107 -11.85 3.17 -14.14
CA PHE A 107 -12.71 2.70 -13.01
C PHE A 107 -12.12 2.82 -11.58
N TYR A 108 -10.88 2.43 -11.26
CA TYR A 108 -10.16 3.07 -10.13
C TYR A 108 -9.87 4.52 -10.52
N ILE A 109 -9.46 4.73 -11.77
CA ILE A 109 -9.39 6.07 -12.33
C ILE A 109 -10.78 6.64 -12.65
N GLY A 110 -11.84 5.85 -12.81
CA GLY A 110 -13.20 6.38 -12.94
C GLY A 110 -13.71 7.02 -11.65
N LEU A 111 -13.53 6.33 -10.51
CA LEU A 111 -13.74 6.90 -9.19
C LEU A 111 -12.82 8.10 -8.99
N GLY A 112 -11.51 7.90 -9.16
CA GLY A 112 -10.48 8.92 -8.95
C GLY A 112 -10.58 10.15 -9.86
N THR A 113 -11.09 10.02 -11.08
CA THR A 113 -11.38 11.15 -12.01
C THR A 113 -12.65 11.87 -11.60
N ARG A 114 -13.68 11.16 -11.13
CA ARG A 114 -14.93 11.78 -10.63
C ARG A 114 -14.73 12.49 -9.29
N ILE A 115 -13.87 11.96 -8.41
CA ILE A 115 -13.55 12.58 -7.11
C ILE A 115 -12.27 13.45 -7.16
N ASN A 116 -11.56 13.47 -8.30
CA ASN A 116 -10.31 14.17 -8.53
C ASN A 116 -9.20 13.86 -7.50
N CYS A 117 -8.96 12.56 -7.22
CA CYS A 117 -7.98 12.09 -6.25
C CYS A 117 -7.13 10.95 -6.81
N ASN A 118 -5.82 10.95 -6.52
CA ASN A 118 -4.98 9.76 -6.68
C ASN A 118 -5.42 8.64 -5.75
N ILE A 119 -5.16 7.39 -6.14
CA ILE A 119 -5.55 6.23 -5.35
C ILE A 119 -4.31 5.48 -4.89
N PHE A 120 -4.28 5.20 -3.59
CA PHE A 120 -3.30 4.33 -2.98
C PHE A 120 -4.04 3.20 -2.29
N SER A 121 -3.74 1.97 -2.69
CA SER A 121 -4.27 0.76 -2.09
C SER A 121 -3.14 -0.14 -1.62
N TYR A 122 -3.46 -1.02 -0.67
CA TYR A 122 -2.53 -2.01 -0.15
C TYR A 122 -3.30 -3.25 0.30
N ASP A 123 -2.64 -4.40 0.26
CA ASP A 123 -3.20 -5.66 0.73
C ASP A 123 -2.86 -5.88 2.20
N TYR A 124 -3.83 -6.36 2.98
CA TYR A 124 -3.58 -6.84 4.33
C TYR A 124 -2.67 -8.07 4.34
N SER A 125 -1.95 -8.28 5.43
CA SER A 125 -1.16 -9.48 5.67
C SER A 125 -1.98 -10.75 5.42
N GLY A 126 -1.48 -11.63 4.54
CA GLY A 126 -2.13 -12.87 4.14
C GLY A 126 -3.09 -12.75 2.96
N TYR A 127 -3.31 -11.55 2.41
CA TYR A 127 -4.12 -11.33 1.20
C TYR A 127 -3.25 -11.06 -0.02
N GLY A 128 -3.73 -11.46 -1.19
CA GLY A 128 -3.07 -11.21 -2.47
C GLY A 128 -1.60 -11.61 -2.45
N VAL A 129 -0.70 -10.63 -2.62
CA VAL A 129 0.76 -10.87 -2.59
C VAL A 129 1.40 -10.62 -1.21
N SER A 130 0.63 -10.13 -0.24
CA SER A 130 1.11 -9.83 1.11
C SER A 130 1.38 -11.10 1.91
N SER A 131 2.56 -11.18 2.53
CA SER A 131 2.94 -12.30 3.38
C SER A 131 2.27 -12.23 4.76
N GLY A 132 2.42 -13.28 5.56
CA GLY A 132 1.95 -13.32 6.94
C GLY A 132 0.56 -13.93 7.06
N LYS A 133 -0.12 -13.68 8.19
CA LYS A 133 -1.47 -14.19 8.46
C LYS A 133 -2.44 -13.06 8.76
N PRO A 134 -3.72 -13.18 8.37
CA PRO A 134 -4.75 -12.26 8.77
C PRO A 134 -4.87 -12.22 10.31
N SER A 135 -4.64 -11.04 10.89
CA SER A 135 -4.84 -10.79 12.32
C SER A 135 -4.94 -9.29 12.57
N GLU A 136 -5.67 -8.89 13.60
CA GLU A 136 -5.82 -7.50 14.01
C GLU A 136 -4.46 -6.80 14.22
N LYS A 137 -3.53 -7.46 14.92
CA LYS A 137 -2.19 -6.91 15.15
C LYS A 137 -1.37 -6.73 13.86
N ASN A 138 -1.58 -7.57 12.84
CA ASN A 138 -0.94 -7.36 11.54
C ASN A 138 -1.62 -6.22 10.80
N LEU A 139 -2.96 -6.16 10.82
CA LEU A 139 -3.72 -5.10 10.16
C LEU A 139 -3.25 -3.70 10.59
N TYR A 140 -3.01 -3.47 11.88
CA TYR A 140 -2.43 -2.21 12.36
C TYR A 140 -1.01 -1.95 11.83
N ALA A 141 -0.15 -2.97 11.83
CA ALA A 141 1.21 -2.84 11.30
C ALA A 141 1.23 -2.64 9.77
N ASP A 142 0.24 -3.18 9.05
CA ASP A 142 0.09 -3.06 7.60
C ASP A 142 -0.28 -1.63 7.22
N ILE A 143 -1.28 -1.02 7.87
CA ILE A 143 -1.69 0.36 7.57
C ILE A 143 -0.58 1.37 7.89
N ASP A 144 0.16 1.18 8.98
CA ASP A 144 1.29 2.05 9.32
C ASP A 144 2.38 2.00 8.25
N ALA A 145 2.74 0.79 7.80
CA ALA A 145 3.75 0.59 6.77
C ALA A 145 3.31 1.15 5.41
N ALA A 146 2.04 0.93 5.05
CA ALA A 146 1.44 1.45 3.83
C ALA A 146 1.39 3.00 3.85
N TRP A 147 1.00 3.59 4.98
CA TRP A 147 0.98 5.03 5.18
C TRP A 147 2.38 5.65 5.07
N HIS A 148 3.38 5.05 5.70
CA HIS A 148 4.76 5.49 5.57
C HIS A 148 5.23 5.42 4.12
N ALA A 149 4.97 4.30 3.43
CA ALA A 149 5.37 4.13 2.04
C ALA A 149 4.69 5.13 1.09
N LEU A 150 3.40 5.43 1.28
CA LEU A 150 2.68 6.46 0.54
C LEU A 150 3.42 7.80 0.65
N ARG A 151 3.76 8.22 1.88
CA ARG A 151 4.43 9.51 2.12
C ARG A 151 5.83 9.59 1.54
N THR A 152 6.61 8.51 1.63
CA THR A 152 8.01 8.52 1.20
C THR A 152 8.20 8.22 -0.28
N ARG A 153 7.31 7.45 -0.90
CA ARG A 153 7.45 6.98 -2.29
C ARG A 153 6.49 7.69 -3.24
N ALA A 154 5.19 7.57 -2.99
CA ALA A 154 4.17 8.05 -3.92
C ALA A 154 3.98 9.58 -3.83
N LEU A 155 3.90 10.16 -2.63
CA LEU A 155 3.70 11.60 -2.48
C LEU A 155 4.96 12.41 -2.80
N ALA A 156 6.15 11.87 -2.51
CA ALA A 156 7.42 12.51 -2.86
C ALA A 156 7.60 12.68 -4.38
N ARG A 157 6.97 11.81 -5.18
CA ARG A 157 6.99 11.84 -6.65
C ARG A 157 5.85 12.64 -7.27
N CYS A 158 4.86 13.05 -6.47
CA CYS A 158 3.72 13.81 -6.95
C CYS A 158 4.03 15.31 -6.85
N PRO A 159 4.10 16.06 -7.98
CA PRO A 159 4.48 17.46 -7.94
C PRO A 159 3.58 18.28 -7.04
N GLN A 160 4.15 19.25 -6.30
CA GLN A 160 3.40 20.02 -5.29
C GLN A 160 2.19 20.81 -5.88
N TRP A 161 2.16 21.03 -7.20
CA TRP A 161 1.06 21.69 -7.90
C TRP A 161 -0.15 20.78 -8.21
N THR A 162 -0.04 19.45 -8.09
CA THR A 162 -1.21 18.56 -8.22
C THR A 162 -2.08 18.54 -6.96
N TRP A 163 -1.62 19.20 -5.90
CA TRP A 163 -2.35 19.35 -4.65
C TRP A 163 -3.24 20.60 -4.74
N HIS A 164 -4.55 20.46 -4.54
CA HIS A 164 -5.44 21.61 -4.40
C HIS A 164 -4.92 22.56 -3.31
N ARG A 165 -5.06 23.87 -3.54
CA ARG A 165 -4.46 24.99 -2.77
C ARG A 165 -4.70 25.00 -1.25
N GLY A 166 -5.53 24.08 -0.72
CA GLY A 166 -5.87 23.92 0.69
C GLY A 166 -5.23 22.71 1.40
N MET A 167 -4.58 21.77 0.71
CA MET A 167 -3.95 20.60 1.33
C MET A 167 -2.48 20.86 1.66
N ARG A 168 -2.22 21.79 2.59
CA ARG A 168 -0.90 21.87 3.24
C ARG A 168 -0.87 20.89 4.42
N TRP A 169 -0.29 19.71 4.20
CA TRP A 169 0.00 18.78 5.30
C TRP A 169 1.05 19.39 6.24
N PRO A 170 1.00 19.18 7.57
CA PRO A 170 2.02 19.67 8.48
C PRO A 170 3.42 19.23 8.01
N SER A 171 4.30 20.22 7.80
CA SER A 171 5.68 20.00 7.39
C SER A 171 6.37 19.01 8.34
N LEU A 172 7.02 17.99 7.76
CA LEU A 172 7.78 16.95 8.47
C LEU A 172 9.07 17.43 9.11
N THR A 173 9.41 18.72 9.04
CA THR A 173 10.56 19.24 9.78
C THR A 173 10.29 19.07 11.27
N PRO A 174 11.09 18.26 12.00
CA PRO A 174 11.06 18.29 13.45
C PRO A 174 11.30 19.75 13.84
N ARG A 175 10.36 20.36 14.57
CA ARG A 175 10.62 21.67 15.15
C ARG A 175 11.83 21.48 16.04
N ARG A 176 12.95 22.11 15.67
CA ARG A 176 14.13 22.23 16.51
C ARG A 176 13.64 22.76 17.86
N PRO A 177 13.94 22.11 18.99
CA PRO A 177 13.60 22.67 20.29
C PRO A 177 14.29 24.03 20.36
N THR A 178 13.50 25.11 20.39
CA THR A 178 14.04 26.43 20.70
C THR A 178 14.52 26.35 22.13
N ALA A 179 15.84 26.42 22.32
CA ALA A 179 16.42 26.57 23.64
C ALA A 179 15.77 27.79 24.31
N SER A 180 15.04 27.55 25.39
CA SER A 180 14.51 28.60 26.25
C SER A 180 15.70 29.34 26.85
N THR A 181 15.98 30.54 26.36
CA THR A 181 16.88 31.48 27.02
C THR A 181 16.18 31.94 28.30
N PRO A 182 16.75 31.77 29.50
CA PRO A 182 16.12 32.31 30.70
C PRO A 182 16.23 33.84 30.67
N SER A 183 15.10 34.50 30.93
CA SER A 183 15.02 35.94 31.15
C SER A 183 15.78 36.32 32.42
N PRO A 184 16.70 37.31 32.39
CA PRO A 184 17.30 37.84 33.61
C PRO A 184 16.43 39.01 34.12
N SER A 185 15.46 38.72 34.97
CA SER A 185 14.83 39.74 35.82
C SER A 185 13.81 39.14 36.77
N GLU A 186 14.25 38.51 37.86
CA GLU A 186 13.61 38.68 39.17
C GLU A 186 14.74 38.63 40.22
N TRP A 187 14.94 39.76 40.87
CA TRP A 187 15.62 39.87 42.16
C TRP A 187 14.69 39.35 43.26
#